data_AF-A0A7S1SQX1-F1
#
_entry.id   AF-A0A7S1SQX1-F1
#
_cell.length_a   1.000
_cell.length_b   1.000
_cell.length_c   1.000
_cell.angle_alpha   90.00
_cell.angle_beta   90.00
_cell.angle_gamma   90.00
#
_symmetry.space_group_name_H-M   'P 1'
#
loop_
_entity.id
_entity.type
_entity.pdbx_description
1 polymer ?
#
loop_
_entity_poly.entity_id
_entity_poly.type
_entity_poly.pdbx_seq_one_letter_code
_entity_poly.pdbx_strand_id
1 'polypeptide(L)'
;EFKLLKTEFVPRLHTMCLKTTAAGVRVNSLVALSKVVGRLDKDECEKIVDTVTKVTTVDKSAGTVTCALGLARAISKQWGAEVTAQRILPLLCPLTVSAQSPQNFEALMTAIREMLALIESKKRLTADTSQ
;
A
#
# COMPACT_ATOMS: atom_id res chain seq x y z
N GLU A 1 2.64 15.45 18.09
CA GLU A 1 1.88 16.54 17.42
C GLU A 1 1.05 16.13 16.19
N PHE A 2 0.37 14.98 16.16
CA PHE A 2 -0.57 14.64 15.06
C PHE A 2 -1.84 13.94 15.56
N LYS A 3 -2.32 14.29 16.76
CA LYS A 3 -3.43 13.58 17.41
C LYS A 3 -4.71 13.61 16.55
N LEU A 4 -5.10 14.79 16.07
CA LEU A 4 -6.27 14.97 15.19
C LEU A 4 -6.13 14.23 13.85
N LEU A 5 -4.92 14.15 13.30
CA LEU A 5 -4.67 13.42 12.06
C LEU A 5 -5.02 11.92 12.24
N LYS A 6 -4.56 11.32 13.34
CA LYS A 6 -4.80 9.91 13.66
C LYS A 6 -6.23 9.65 14.13
N THR A 7 -6.79 10.51 15.00
CA THR A 7 -8.07 10.23 15.65
C THR A 7 -9.29 10.64 14.84
N GLU A 8 -9.16 11.64 13.97
CA GLU A 8 -10.30 12.18 13.21
C GLU A 8 -10.12 11.99 11.71
N PHE A 9 -8.99 12.43 11.15
CA PHE A 9 -8.84 12.54 9.71
C PHE A 9 -8.67 11.17 9.02
N VAL A 10 -7.76 10.32 9.51
CA VAL A 10 -7.52 8.98 8.97
C VAL A 10 -8.78 8.10 9.01
N PRO A 11 -9.52 7.99 10.14
CA PRO A 11 -10.79 7.25 10.21
C PRO A 11 -11.85 7.70 9.19
N ARG A 12 -11.94 9.01 8.95
CA ARG A 12 -12.86 9.56 7.94
C ARG A 12 -12.45 9.14 6.54
N LEU A 13 -11.16 9.21 6.20
CA LEU A 13 -10.66 8.75 4.90
C LEU A 13 -10.91 7.25 4.68
N HIS A 14 -10.70 6.41 5.70
CA HIS A 14 -11.07 4.99 5.63
C HIS A 14 -12.55 4.80 5.28
N THR A 15 -13.43 5.53 5.98
CA THR A 15 -14.87 5.46 5.75
C THR A 15 -15.24 5.92 4.34
N MET A 16 -14.63 7.00 3.85
CA MET A 16 -14.85 7.52 2.51
C MET A 16 -14.43 6.52 1.43
N CYS A 17 -13.23 5.93 1.54
CA CYS A 17 -12.75 4.90 0.62
C CYS A 17 -13.72 3.71 0.49
N LEU A 18 -14.27 3.26 1.62
CA LEU A 18 -15.06 2.03 1.70
C LEU A 18 -16.53 2.24 1.32
N LYS A 19 -17.13 3.39 1.68
CA LYS A 19 -18.58 3.62 1.52
C LYS A 19 -18.96 4.40 0.28
N THR A 20 -18.03 5.14 -0.34
CA THR A 20 -18.36 5.95 -1.51
C THR A 20 -18.64 5.10 -2.75
N THR A 21 -19.63 5.50 -3.54
CA THR A 21 -19.89 4.96 -4.88
C THR A 21 -19.13 5.73 -5.97
N ALA A 22 -18.58 6.90 -5.65
CA ALA A 22 -17.85 7.73 -6.59
C ALA A 22 -16.38 7.31 -6.68
N ALA A 23 -15.97 6.79 -7.84
CA ALA A 23 -14.59 6.35 -8.09
C ALA A 23 -13.54 7.45 -7.79
N GLY A 24 -13.83 8.70 -8.19
CA GLY A 24 -12.94 9.83 -7.91
C GLY A 24 -12.74 10.12 -6.42
N VAL A 25 -13.79 9.97 -5.60
CA VAL A 25 -13.69 10.15 -4.14
C VAL A 25 -12.84 9.04 -3.53
N ARG A 26 -13.02 7.80 -3.99
CA ARG A 26 -12.24 6.65 -3.55
C ARG A 26 -10.75 6.81 -3.84
N VAL A 27 -10.41 7.11 -5.10
CA VAL A 27 -9.04 7.37 -5.55
C VAL A 27 -8.41 8.51 -4.77
N ASN A 28 -9.08 9.65 -4.65
CA ASN A 28 -8.54 10.80 -3.92
C ASN A 28 -8.35 10.54 -2.42
N SER A 29 -9.23 9.74 -1.82
CA SER A 29 -9.10 9.34 -0.41
C SER A 29 -7.89 8.42 -0.21
N LEU A 30 -7.65 7.47 -1.12
CA LEU A 30 -6.44 6.63 -1.11
C LEU A 30 -5.15 7.44 -1.30
N VAL A 31 -5.17 8.43 -2.20
CA VAL A 31 -4.04 9.36 -2.40
C VAL A 31 -3.80 10.20 -1.15
N ALA A 32 -4.85 10.65 -0.46
CA ALA A 32 -4.69 11.36 0.80
C ALA A 32 -4.07 10.47 1.89
N LEU A 33 -4.48 9.20 1.98
CA LEU A 33 -3.89 8.22 2.89
C LEU A 33 -2.40 8.00 2.60
N SER A 34 -1.99 7.89 1.33
CA SER A 34 -0.57 7.67 1.00
C SER A 34 0.34 8.84 1.39
N LYS A 35 -0.17 10.07 1.35
CA LYS A 35 0.55 11.29 1.76
C LYS A 35 0.77 11.40 3.28
N VAL A 36 0.00 10.65 4.08
CA VAL A 36 0.10 10.73 5.56
C VAL A 36 0.84 9.55 6.17
N VAL A 37 1.12 8.47 5.42
CA VAL A 37 1.85 7.27 5.88
C VAL A 37 3.11 7.60 6.66
N GLY A 38 3.93 8.55 6.18
CA GLY A 38 5.19 8.93 6.85
C GLY A 38 5.01 9.62 8.22
N ARG A 39 3.78 9.96 8.62
CA ARG A 39 3.43 10.57 9.91
C ARG A 39 2.68 9.62 10.84
N LEU A 40 2.44 8.39 10.40
CA LEU A 40 1.68 7.39 11.14
C LEU A 40 2.62 6.36 11.78
N ASP A 41 2.13 5.67 12.81
CA ASP A 41 2.82 4.51 13.35
C ASP A 41 2.48 3.26 12.50
N LYS A 42 3.12 2.14 12.85
CA LYS A 42 3.01 0.88 12.09
C LYS A 42 1.57 0.38 12.10
N ASP A 43 0.92 0.41 13.26
CA ASP A 43 -0.44 -0.09 13.47
C ASP A 43 -1.45 0.68 12.61
N GLU A 44 -1.34 2.01 12.57
CA GLU A 44 -2.19 2.84 11.69
C GLU A 44 -1.90 2.58 10.22
N CYS A 45 -0.65 2.35 9.83
CA CYS A 45 -0.32 1.99 8.44
C CYS A 45 -0.93 0.63 8.04
N GLU A 46 -0.93 -0.36 8.94
CA GLU A 46 -1.56 -1.66 8.68
C GLU A 46 -3.07 -1.54 8.47
N LYS A 47 -3.77 -0.67 9.21
CA LYS A 47 -5.19 -0.37 8.97
C LYS A 47 -5.43 0.23 7.59
N ILE A 48 -4.49 1.05 7.09
CA ILE A 48 -4.53 1.59 5.73
C ILE A 48 -4.36 0.47 4.71
N VAL A 49 -3.41 -0.45 4.91
CA VAL A 49 -3.27 -1.63 4.05
C VAL A 49 -4.57 -2.43 4.00
N ASP A 50 -5.21 -2.70 5.14
CA ASP A 50 -6.48 -3.45 5.20
C ASP A 50 -7.60 -2.75 4.43
N THR A 51 -7.63 -1.42 4.49
CA THR A 51 -8.60 -0.62 3.75
C THR A 51 -8.38 -0.73 2.25
N VAL A 52 -7.12 -0.65 1.81
CA VAL A 52 -6.80 -0.78 0.39
C VAL A 52 -7.09 -2.19 -0.09
N THR A 53 -6.77 -3.23 0.67
CA THR A 53 -7.11 -4.62 0.34
C THR A 53 -8.62 -4.79 0.13
N LYS A 54 -9.44 -4.22 1.04
CA LYS A 54 -10.91 -4.24 0.89
C LYS A 54 -11.37 -3.49 -0.36
N VAL A 55 -10.78 -2.33 -0.63
CA VAL A 55 -11.09 -1.53 -1.82
C VAL A 55 -10.72 -2.27 -3.10
N THR A 56 -9.52 -2.83 -3.19
CA THR A 56 -9.03 -3.54 -4.40
C THR A 56 -9.73 -4.87 -4.64
N THR A 57 -10.36 -5.43 -3.62
CA THR A 57 -11.23 -6.61 -3.78
C THR A 57 -12.43 -6.27 -4.66
N VAL A 58 -13.06 -5.11 -4.45
CA VAL A 58 -14.31 -4.70 -5.12
C VAL A 58 -14.09 -3.77 -6.32
N ASP A 59 -12.99 -3.03 -6.36
CA ASP A 59 -12.66 -2.07 -7.41
C ASP A 59 -11.21 -2.26 -7.86
N LYS A 60 -11.05 -2.77 -9.08
CA LYS A 60 -9.75 -3.00 -9.72
C LYS A 60 -9.51 -2.04 -10.89
N SER A 61 -10.20 -0.90 -10.91
CA SER A 61 -9.99 0.14 -11.92
C SER A 61 -8.54 0.65 -11.90
N ALA A 62 -8.11 1.19 -13.04
CA ALA A 62 -6.74 1.66 -13.20
C ALA A 62 -6.33 2.68 -12.11
N GLY A 63 -7.20 3.64 -11.81
CA GLY A 63 -6.94 4.65 -10.78
C GLY A 63 -6.74 4.03 -9.39
N THR A 64 -7.55 3.04 -9.03
CA THR A 64 -7.44 2.35 -7.74
C THR A 64 -6.16 1.51 -7.65
N VAL A 65 -5.77 0.81 -8.72
CA VAL A 65 -4.53 0.02 -8.78
C VAL A 65 -3.29 0.92 -8.68
N THR A 66 -3.24 2.03 -9.42
CA THR A 66 -2.13 2.99 -9.35
C THR A 66 -2.00 3.60 -7.96
N CYS A 67 -3.12 3.90 -7.28
CA CYS A 67 -3.10 4.40 -5.91
C CYS A 67 -2.61 3.35 -4.92
N ALA A 68 -3.07 2.10 -5.05
CA ALA A 68 -2.62 0.99 -4.23
C ALA A 68 -1.09 0.79 -4.37
N LEU A 69 -0.56 0.89 -5.59
CA LEU A 69 0.88 0.85 -5.86
C LEU A 69 1.65 1.98 -5.18
N GLY A 70 1.16 3.23 -5.31
CA GLY A 70 1.81 4.39 -4.67
C GLY A 70 1.85 4.24 -3.15
N LEU A 71 0.75 3.80 -2.55
CA LEU A 71 0.67 3.52 -1.12
C LEU A 71 1.62 2.37 -0.71
N ALA A 72 1.58 1.25 -1.45
CA ALA A 72 2.42 0.09 -1.21
C ALA A 72 3.90 0.47 -1.16
N ARG A 73 4.37 1.26 -2.13
CA ARG A 73 5.74 1.80 -2.15
C ARG A 73 6.04 2.69 -0.94
N ALA A 74 5.12 3.59 -0.58
CA ALA A 74 5.31 4.48 0.56
C ALA A 74 5.44 3.70 1.89
N ILE A 75 4.59 2.68 2.10
CA ILE A 75 4.62 1.85 3.30
C ILE A 75 5.87 0.97 3.34
N SER A 76 6.23 0.33 2.22
CA SER A 76 7.47 -0.46 2.11
C SER A 76 8.71 0.37 2.41
N LYS A 77 8.77 1.61 1.91
CA LYS A 77 9.88 2.53 2.21
C LYS A 77 9.94 2.92 3.69
N GLN A 78 8.79 3.12 4.32
CA GLN A 78 8.70 3.56 5.72
C GLN A 78 9.01 2.44 6.73
N TRP A 79 8.47 1.23 6.50
CA TRP A 79 8.48 0.13 7.48
C TRP A 79 9.35 -1.06 7.08
N GLY A 80 9.95 -1.03 5.88
CA GLY A 80 10.98 -1.97 5.46
C GLY A 80 10.46 -3.37 5.09
N ALA A 81 11.40 -4.32 5.10
CA ALA A 81 11.24 -5.65 4.52
C ALA A 81 10.14 -6.50 5.17
N GLU A 82 9.97 -6.43 6.50
CA GLU A 82 9.02 -7.28 7.21
C GLU A 82 7.57 -6.98 6.82
N VAL A 83 7.17 -5.70 6.89
CA VAL A 83 5.83 -5.25 6.46
C VAL A 83 5.64 -5.49 4.96
N THR A 84 6.69 -5.29 4.18
CA THR A 84 6.65 -5.53 2.73
C THR A 84 6.31 -6.99 2.43
N ALA A 85 6.98 -7.94 3.07
CA ALA A 85 6.78 -9.37 2.87
C ALA A 85 5.40 -9.84 3.37
N GLN A 86 5.00 -9.41 4.57
CA GLN A 86 3.81 -9.94 5.24
C GLN A 86 2.50 -9.27 4.81
N ARG A 87 2.54 -8.00 4.37
CA ARG A 87 1.33 -7.21 4.13
C ARG A 87 1.26 -6.62 2.72
N ILE A 88 2.37 -6.08 2.21
CA ILE A 88 2.35 -5.37 0.92
C ILE A 88 2.34 -6.33 -0.27
N LEU A 89 3.21 -7.35 -0.28
CA LEU A 89 3.20 -8.35 -1.35
C LEU A 89 1.86 -9.10 -1.41
N PRO A 90 1.26 -9.55 -0.28
CA PRO A 90 -0.09 -10.12 -0.29
C PRO A 90 -1.19 -9.20 -0.82
N LEU A 91 -1.05 -7.88 -0.67
CA LEU A 91 -1.96 -6.91 -1.28
C LEU A 91 -1.80 -6.85 -2.81
N LEU A 92 -0.56 -6.84 -3.32
CA LEU A 92 -0.28 -6.62 -4.75
C LEU A 92 -0.39 -7.88 -5.61
N CYS A 93 0.04 -9.04 -5.11
CA CYS A 93 0.06 -10.29 -5.88
C CYS A 93 -1.30 -10.68 -6.47
N PRO A 94 -2.44 -10.57 -5.75
CA PRO A 94 -3.75 -10.86 -6.34
C PRO A 94 -4.13 -9.94 -7.52
N LEU A 95 -3.53 -8.76 -7.64
CA LEU A 95 -3.81 -7.82 -8.73
C LEU A 95 -3.12 -8.24 -10.03
N THR A 96 -2.05 -9.04 -9.98
CA THR A 96 -1.31 -9.48 -11.18
C THR A 96 -2.09 -10.50 -12.01
N VAL A 97 -2.99 -11.27 -11.37
CA VAL A 97 -3.85 -12.25 -12.05
C VAL A 97 -5.20 -11.66 -12.48
N SER A 98 -5.49 -10.43 -12.07
CA SER A 98 -6.70 -9.73 -12.48
C SER A 98 -6.53 -9.08 -13.86
N ALA A 99 -7.63 -8.81 -14.56
CA ALA A 99 -7.57 -8.05 -15.81
C ALA A 99 -7.03 -6.63 -15.54
N GLN A 100 -5.87 -6.33 -16.10
CA GLN A 100 -5.18 -5.05 -15.98
C GLN A 100 -4.82 -4.50 -17.36
N SER A 101 -4.67 -3.18 -17.46
CA SER A 101 -4.04 -2.62 -18.66
C SER A 101 -2.56 -3.06 -18.72
N PRO A 102 -1.95 -3.17 -19.91
CA PRO A 102 -0.55 -3.54 -20.04
C PRO A 102 0.39 -2.65 -19.20
N GLN A 103 0.13 -1.33 -19.20
CA GLN A 103 0.88 -0.35 -18.42
C GLN A 103 0.78 -0.59 -16.90
N ASN A 104 -0.42 -0.90 -16.40
CA ASN A 104 -0.61 -1.17 -14.97
C ASN A 104 0.03 -2.49 -14.56
N PHE A 105 -0.07 -3.50 -15.41
CA PHE A 105 0.57 -4.80 -15.18
C PHE A 105 2.10 -4.65 -15.10
N GLU A 106 2.70 -3.90 -16.02
CA GLU A 106 4.13 -3.61 -15.99
C GLU A 106 4.52 -2.88 -14.69
N ALA A 107 3.75 -1.85 -14.30
CA ALA A 107 4.00 -1.11 -13.06
C ALA A 107 3.87 -2.00 -11.80
N LEU A 108 2.91 -2.94 -11.78
CA LEU A 108 2.76 -3.95 -10.72
C LEU A 108 3.98 -4.86 -10.63
N MET A 109 4.40 -5.43 -11.77
CA MET A 109 5.52 -6.36 -11.80
C MET A 109 6.84 -5.68 -11.41
N THR A 110 7.05 -4.43 -11.84
CA THR A 110 8.21 -3.63 -11.43
C THR A 110 8.19 -3.39 -9.91
N ALA A 111 7.05 -2.98 -9.34
CA ALA A 111 6.93 -2.76 -7.90
C ALA A 111 7.20 -4.05 -7.08
N ILE A 112 6.66 -5.18 -7.51
CA ILE A 112 6.86 -6.47 -6.84
C ILE A 112 8.35 -6.86 -6.86
N ARG A 113 9.04 -6.70 -8.00
CA ARG A 113 10.48 -6.96 -8.09
C ARG A 113 11.30 -6.06 -7.18
N GLU A 114 11.00 -4.76 -7.14
CA GLU A 114 11.63 -3.80 -6.22
C GLU A 114 11.46 -4.22 -4.75
N MET A 115 10.26 -4.67 -4.38
CA MET A 115 9.94 -5.12 -3.03
C MET A 115 10.63 -6.42 -2.65
N LEU A 116 10.76 -7.37 -3.57
CA LEU A 116 11.53 -8.59 -3.36
C LEU A 116 13.02 -8.28 -3.16
N ALA A 117 13.58 -7.36 -3.95
CA ALA A 117 14.97 -6.91 -3.79
C ALA A 117 15.21 -6.21 -2.44
N LEU A 118 14.23 -5.44 -1.94
CA LEU A 118 14.26 -4.86 -0.59
C LEU A 118 14.34 -5.95 0.50
N ILE A 119 13.57 -7.03 0.34
CA ILE A 119 13.58 -8.15 1.32
C ILE A 119 14.91 -8.91 1.26
N GLU A 120 15.38 -9.20 0.05
CA GLU A 120 16.62 -9.93 -0.17
C GLU A 120 17.84 -9.18 0.39
N SER A 121 17.98 -7.90 0.07
CA SER A 121 19.08 -7.07 0.57
C SER A 121 19.13 -7.05 2.10
N LYS A 122 17.98 -6.97 2.78
CA LYS A 122 17.93 -7.01 4.25
C LYS A 122 18.41 -8.35 4.81
N LYS A 123 18.07 -9.48 4.17
CA LYS A 123 18.49 -10.82 4.60
C LYS A 123 19.97 -11.09 4.34
N ARG A 124 20.51 -10.63 3.21
CA ARG A 124 21.95 -10.75 2.91
C ARG A 124 22.81 -9.98 3.92
N LEU A 125 22.42 -8.74 4.25
CA LEU A 125 23.11 -7.94 5.27
C LEU A 125 23.16 -8.64 6.65
N THR A 126 22.11 -9.37 7.03
CA THR A 126 22.12 -10.13 8.30
C THR A 126 23.03 -11.35 8.27
N ALA A 127 23.26 -11.95 7.10
CA ALA A 127 24.16 -13.09 6.96
C ALA A 127 25.64 -12.67 7.07
N ASP A 128 26.01 -11.52 6.48
CA ASP A 128 27.39 -11.02 6.48
C ASP A 128 27.85 -10.48 7.85
N THR A 129 26.93 -10.11 8.75
CA THR A 129 27.28 -9.63 10.10
C THR A 129 27.49 -10.76 11.11
N SER A 130 27.26 -12.02 10.70
CA SER A 130 27.35 -13.20 11.57
C SER A 130 28.62 -14.04 11.32
N GLN A 131 29.60 -13.49 10.60
CA GLN A 131 30.95 -14.04 10.41
C GLN A 131 31.99 -13.15 11.11
#